data_AF-A0A352XPX5-F1
#
_entry.id   AF-A0A352XPX5-F1
#
_cell.length_a   1.000
_cell.length_b   1.000
_cell.length_c   1.000
_cell.angle_alpha   90.00
_cell.angle_beta   90.00
_cell.angle_gamma   90.00
#
_symmetry.space_group_name_H-M   'P 1'
#
loop_
_entity.id
_entity.type
_entity.pdbx_description
1 polymer ?
#
loop_
_entity_poly.entity_id
_entity_poly.type
_entity_poly.pdbx_seq_one_letter_code
_entity_poly.pdbx_strand_id
1 'polypeptide(L)'
;MEQYPAGEEQEELLDLNEVMQAFGVSEWSKLETIVETAATERWSALLDIQGQRYILREQPEGLVSEDSNHRIAFRHFLQQAGIPLPALWLTPQGEPMVVIGDTSFELEQEAMGDFFNTSASRSLEWVAAAGAMLAYIHQASRTYAGPQHRWPSEAHIGGVVQGYLNMARVKAEQSEIAAVAAALENWCDQWEAV
;
A
#
# COMPACT_ATOMS: atom_id res chain seq x y z
N MET A 1 -26.55 12.29 -16.72
CA MET A 1 -25.08 12.21 -16.83
C MET A 1 -24.58 13.17 -15.77
N GLU A 2 -24.62 12.73 -14.52
CA GLU A 2 -24.12 13.49 -13.37
C GLU A 2 -22.61 13.51 -13.46
N GLN A 3 -22.07 14.73 -13.57
CA GLN A 3 -20.64 14.96 -13.41
C GLN A 3 -20.34 14.80 -11.92
N TYR A 4 -19.65 13.72 -11.57
CA TYR A 4 -19.03 13.62 -10.26
C TYR A 4 -17.98 14.73 -10.14
N PRO A 5 -17.95 15.48 -9.03
CA PRO A 5 -16.96 16.51 -8.80
C PRO A 5 -15.61 15.83 -8.54
N ALA A 6 -14.73 15.85 -9.54
CA ALA A 6 -13.44 15.19 -9.51
C ALA A 6 -12.40 16.11 -8.84
N GLY A 7 -12.01 15.81 -7.61
CA GLY A 7 -10.78 16.32 -6.99
C GLY A 7 -10.93 17.50 -6.02
N GLU A 8 -11.61 18.59 -6.42
CA GLU A 8 -11.64 19.80 -5.57
C GLU A 8 -12.67 19.72 -4.42
N GLU A 9 -13.85 19.12 -4.62
CA GLU A 9 -14.89 19.03 -3.57
C GLU A 9 -14.60 17.96 -2.51
N GLN A 10 -13.84 16.90 -2.84
CA GLN A 10 -13.37 15.93 -1.82
C GLN A 10 -12.32 16.56 -0.89
N GLU A 11 -11.54 17.52 -1.39
CA GLU A 11 -10.58 18.29 -0.60
C GLU A 11 -11.26 19.33 0.30
N GLU A 12 -12.44 19.85 -0.06
CA GLU A 12 -13.24 20.72 0.82
C GLU A 12 -13.90 19.97 1.99
N LEU A 13 -14.09 18.65 1.88
CA LEU A 13 -14.71 17.81 2.92
C LEU A 13 -13.71 17.30 3.97
N LEU A 14 -12.41 17.29 3.67
CA LEU A 14 -11.34 16.85 4.56
C LEU A 14 -10.49 18.03 5.00
N ASP A 15 -10.63 18.46 6.25
CA ASP A 15 -9.72 19.46 6.82
C ASP A 15 -8.34 18.83 7.03
N LEU A 16 -7.50 18.90 5.98
CA LEU A 16 -6.13 18.41 6.04
C LEU A 16 -5.32 19.07 7.16
N ASN A 17 -5.67 20.29 7.58
CA ASN A 17 -5.02 20.89 8.74
C ASN A 17 -5.34 20.11 10.01
N GLU A 18 -6.58 19.67 10.20
CA GLU A 18 -6.98 18.84 11.33
C GLU A 18 -6.19 17.53 11.35
N VAL A 19 -6.08 16.84 10.20
CA VAL A 19 -5.29 15.61 10.06
C VAL A 19 -3.83 15.85 10.42
N MET A 20 -3.20 16.88 9.85
CA MET A 20 -1.78 17.16 10.10
C MET A 20 -1.51 17.62 11.53
N GLN A 21 -2.43 18.37 12.14
CA GLN A 21 -2.35 18.74 13.57
C GLN A 21 -2.44 17.51 14.48
N ALA A 22 -3.28 16.52 14.14
CA ALA A 22 -3.35 15.26 14.87
C ALA A 22 -2.05 14.43 14.76
N PHE A 23 -1.33 14.54 13.64
CA PHE A 23 0.06 14.04 13.51
C PHE A 23 1.11 14.90 14.24
N GLY A 24 0.71 16.01 14.86
CA GLY A 24 1.61 16.94 15.54
C GLY A 24 2.43 17.82 14.59
N VAL A 25 1.98 17.98 13.33
CA VAL A 25 2.67 18.74 12.30
C VAL A 25 1.99 20.10 12.12
N SER A 26 2.69 21.16 12.50
CA SER A 26 2.19 22.54 12.40
C SER A 26 2.60 23.25 11.11
N GLU A 27 3.68 22.82 10.47
CA GLU A 27 4.22 23.43 9.26
C GLU A 27 4.35 22.36 8.17
N TRP A 28 3.56 22.51 7.11
CA TRP A 28 3.54 21.60 5.99
C TRP A 28 3.01 22.31 4.75
N SER A 29 3.26 21.73 3.58
CA SER A 29 2.59 22.15 2.35
C SER A 29 2.25 20.94 1.48
N LYS A 30 1.12 21.00 0.79
CA LYS A 30 0.75 19.99 -0.19
C LYS A 30 1.51 20.25 -1.49
N LEU A 31 2.14 19.20 -2.03
CA LEU A 31 2.84 19.26 -3.30
C LEU A 31 1.95 18.76 -4.45
N GLU A 32 1.33 17.60 -4.28
CA GLU A 32 0.47 16.98 -5.29
C GLU A 32 -0.57 16.06 -4.65
N THR A 33 -1.72 15.90 -5.30
CA THR A 33 -2.64 14.78 -5.03
C THR A 33 -2.18 13.59 -5.85
N ILE A 34 -1.97 12.45 -5.19
CA ILE A 34 -1.55 11.20 -5.84
C ILE A 34 -2.82 10.44 -6.23
N VAL A 35 -3.03 10.30 -7.53
CA VAL A 35 -4.09 9.42 -8.06
C VAL A 35 -3.50 8.01 -8.19
N GLU A 36 -3.83 7.13 -7.24
CA GLU A 36 -3.42 5.72 -7.33
C GLU A 36 -4.15 5.03 -8.50
N THR A 37 -3.39 4.31 -9.34
CA THR A 37 -3.93 3.68 -10.55
C THR A 37 -4.92 2.55 -10.22
N ALA A 38 -6.20 2.88 -10.40
CA ALA A 38 -7.30 2.05 -10.92
C ALA A 38 -7.91 0.91 -10.08
N ALA A 39 -7.65 0.79 -8.76
CA ALA A 39 -8.34 -0.25 -7.97
C ALA A 39 -8.93 0.20 -6.64
N THR A 40 -8.54 1.36 -6.13
CA THR A 40 -8.99 1.86 -4.84
C THR A 40 -9.24 3.34 -5.01
N GLU A 41 -10.49 3.79 -4.86
CA GLU A 41 -10.89 5.21 -4.85
C GLU A 41 -10.33 5.93 -3.61
N ARG A 42 -9.08 5.66 -3.24
CA ARG A 42 -8.41 6.17 -2.04
C ARG A 42 -7.76 7.48 -2.37
N TRP A 43 -7.93 8.43 -1.46
CA TRP A 43 -7.22 9.68 -1.54
C TRP A 43 -5.81 9.53 -0.95
N SER A 44 -4.82 10.00 -1.71
CA SER A 44 -3.42 10.08 -1.29
C SER A 44 -2.86 11.45 -1.70
N ALA A 45 -1.94 12.02 -0.91
CA ALA A 45 -1.27 13.26 -1.24
C ALA A 45 0.22 13.24 -0.86
N LEU A 46 1.04 13.85 -1.72
CA LEU A 46 2.44 14.15 -1.42
C LEU A 46 2.51 15.50 -0.69
N LEU A 47 3.21 15.49 0.43
CA LEU A 47 3.40 16.62 1.33
C LEU A 47 4.88 16.95 1.48
N ASP A 48 5.21 18.23 1.64
CA ASP A 48 6.47 18.70 2.18
C ASP A 48 6.30 19.03 3.66
N ILE A 49 7.15 18.44 4.50
CA ILE A 49 7.25 18.73 5.93
C ILE A 49 8.71 19.05 6.21
N GLN A 50 9.00 20.32 6.47
CA GLN A 50 10.36 20.81 6.76
C GLN A 50 11.40 20.45 5.68
N GLY A 51 11.01 20.47 4.40
CA GLY A 51 11.89 20.16 3.27
C GLY A 51 12.08 18.66 3.02
N GLN A 52 11.35 17.80 3.74
CA GLN A 52 11.31 16.36 3.52
C GLN A 52 9.93 15.94 2.99
N ARG A 53 9.93 14.99 2.05
CA ARG A 53 8.71 14.52 1.39
C ARG A 53 8.06 13.36 2.13
N TYR A 54 6.75 13.44 2.26
CA TYR A 54 5.88 12.45 2.90
C TYR A 54 4.65 12.20 2.04
N ILE A 55 4.08 11.00 2.14
CA ILE A 55 2.84 10.62 1.52
C ILE A 55 1.81 10.42 2.63
N LEU A 56 0.73 11.20 2.58
CA LEU A 56 -0.47 11.00 3.39
C LEU A 56 -1.43 10.11 2.61
N ARG A 57 -1.88 8.99 3.21
CA ARG A 57 -2.81 8.06 2.58
C ARG A 57 -4.02 7.81 3.44
N GLU A 58 -5.19 7.87 2.82
CA GLU A 58 -6.41 7.31 3.37
C GLU A 58 -6.33 5.79 3.43
N GLN A 59 -6.68 5.22 4.58
CA GLN A 59 -6.68 3.79 4.83
C GLN A 59 -8.11 3.25 4.67
N PRO A 60 -8.28 2.11 3.99
CA PRO A 60 -9.60 1.52 3.81
C PRO A 60 -10.23 1.14 5.16
N GLU A 61 -11.54 1.32 5.28
CA GLU A 61 -12.33 0.49 6.18
C GLU A 61 -12.30 -0.94 5.61
N GLY A 62 -11.52 -1.84 6.21
CA GLY A 62 -11.29 -3.17 5.65
C GLY A 62 -12.59 -3.97 5.45
N LEU A 63 -12.87 -4.40 4.21
CA LEU A 63 -14.01 -5.28 3.83
C LEU A 63 -14.02 -6.63 4.56
N VAL A 64 -12.84 -7.06 4.99
CA VAL A 64 -12.59 -8.13 5.95
C VAL A 64 -11.54 -7.50 6.83
N SER A 65 -11.79 -7.25 8.12
CA SER A 65 -10.89 -6.50 9.01
C SER A 65 -9.42 -6.73 8.63
N GLU A 66 -8.85 -5.87 7.79
CA GLU A 66 -7.42 -5.81 7.63
C GLU A 66 -7.02 -5.43 9.04
N ASP A 67 -6.42 -6.36 9.76
CA ASP A 67 -5.99 -6.12 11.12
C ASP A 67 -4.86 -5.11 10.97
N SER A 68 -5.20 -3.81 10.98
CA SER A 68 -4.24 -2.72 10.82
C SER A 68 -3.13 -2.86 11.85
N ASN A 69 -3.45 -3.41 13.04
CA ASN A 69 -2.44 -3.72 14.05
C ASN A 69 -1.49 -4.83 13.58
N HIS A 70 -1.99 -5.89 12.93
CA HIS A 70 -1.14 -6.90 12.31
C HIS A 70 -0.23 -6.28 11.23
N ARG A 71 -0.78 -5.44 10.34
CA ARG A 71 0.00 -4.77 9.28
C ARG A 71 1.13 -3.94 9.89
N ILE A 72 0.83 -3.09 10.86
CA ILE A 72 1.82 -2.24 11.53
C ILE A 72 2.85 -3.08 12.28
N ALA A 73 2.42 -4.10 13.02
CA ALA A 73 3.32 -4.98 13.76
C ALA A 73 4.28 -5.75 12.84
N PHE A 74 3.77 -6.23 11.71
CA PHE A 74 4.57 -6.92 10.71
C PHE A 74 5.54 -5.96 10.01
N ARG A 75 5.09 -4.76 9.65
CA ARG A 75 5.93 -3.70 9.09
C ARG A 75 7.11 -3.37 10.01
N HIS A 76 6.83 -3.18 11.31
CA HIS A 76 7.87 -2.93 12.31
C HIS A 76 8.83 -4.12 12.45
N PHE A 77 8.33 -5.36 12.45
CA PHE A 77 9.16 -6.56 12.45
C PHE A 77 10.11 -6.62 11.24
N LEU A 78 9.60 -6.33 10.03
CA LEU A 78 10.43 -6.31 8.81
C LEU A 78 11.51 -5.22 8.89
N GLN A 79 11.19 -4.03 9.42
CA GLN A 79 12.18 -2.98 9.66
C GLN A 79 13.28 -3.44 10.64
N GLN A 80 12.91 -4.13 11.73
CA GLN A 80 13.88 -4.71 12.67
C GLN A 80 14.74 -5.81 12.03
N ALA A 81 14.22 -6.52 11.04
CA ALA A 81 14.97 -7.46 10.20
C ALA A 81 15.84 -6.76 9.14
N GLY A 82 15.91 -5.43 9.12
CA GLY A 82 16.74 -4.66 8.20
C GLY A 82 16.15 -4.51 6.79
N ILE A 83 14.86 -4.79 6.60
CA ILE A 83 14.18 -4.56 5.33
C ILE A 83 13.88 -3.05 5.22
N PRO A 84 14.31 -2.39 4.12
CA PRO A 84 14.15 -0.96 3.97
C PRO A 84 12.69 -0.61 3.63
N LEU A 85 11.90 -0.29 4.66
CA LEU A 85 10.51 0.17 4.52
C LEU A 85 10.45 1.68 4.81
N PRO A 86 9.71 2.47 4.01
CA PRO A 86 9.69 3.94 4.16
C PRO A 86 9.10 4.33 5.51
N ALA A 87 9.77 5.14 6.33
CA ALA A 87 9.40 5.31 7.74
C ALA A 87 8.01 5.94 7.95
N LEU A 88 7.25 5.44 8.94
CA LEU A 88 6.01 6.08 9.37
C LEU A 88 6.30 7.30 10.24
N TRP A 89 5.53 8.36 10.02
CA TRP A 89 5.43 9.47 10.95
C TRP A 89 4.43 9.10 12.05
N LEU A 90 4.91 9.00 13.28
CA LEU A 90 4.06 8.67 14.42
C LEU A 90 3.42 9.94 14.99
N THR A 91 2.21 9.80 15.52
CA THR A 91 1.57 10.87 16.30
C THR A 91 2.40 11.21 17.55
N PRO A 92 2.16 12.34 18.23
CA PRO A 92 2.81 12.66 19.50
C PRO A 92 2.65 11.59 20.59
N GLN A 93 1.62 10.73 20.47
CA GLN A 93 1.36 9.60 21.37
C GLN A 93 2.08 8.31 20.95
N GLY A 94 2.72 8.30 19.78
CA GLY A 94 3.43 7.15 19.23
C GLY A 94 2.56 6.25 18.34
N GLU A 95 1.37 6.70 17.94
CA GLU A 95 0.47 5.92 17.09
C GLU A 95 0.82 6.08 15.60
N PRO A 96 0.68 5.03 14.77
CA PRO A 96 1.02 5.06 13.35
C PRO A 96 -0.06 5.69 12.47
N MET A 97 -1.26 5.91 13.01
CA MET A 97 -2.44 6.37 12.27
C MET A 97 -3.18 7.46 13.05
N VAL A 98 -3.86 8.32 12.29
CA VAL A 98 -4.81 9.31 12.79
C VAL A 98 -6.20 8.95 12.30
N VAL A 99 -7.21 9.09 13.15
CA VAL A 99 -8.62 8.89 12.76
C VAL A 99 -9.36 10.21 12.93
N ILE A 100 -9.92 10.74 11.85
CA ILE A 100 -10.77 11.94 11.84
C ILE A 100 -12.13 11.55 11.28
N GLY A 101 -13.18 11.69 12.09
CA GLY A 101 -14.49 11.12 11.76
C GLY A 101 -14.41 9.60 11.65
N ASP A 102 -14.82 9.07 10.50
CA ASP A 102 -14.78 7.63 10.17
C ASP A 102 -13.57 7.28 9.28
N THR A 103 -12.73 8.26 8.94
CA THR A 103 -11.60 8.06 8.01
C THR A 103 -10.28 7.92 8.77
N SER A 104 -9.53 6.88 8.41
CA SER A 104 -8.19 6.62 8.97
C SER A 104 -7.10 7.08 8.00
N PHE A 105 -6.06 7.73 8.52
CA PHE A 105 -4.94 8.27 7.77
C PHE A 105 -3.61 7.71 8.26
N GLU A 106 -2.69 7.49 7.34
CA GLU A 106 -1.30 7.11 7.61
C GLU A 106 -0.37 8.09 6.90
N LEU A 107 0.67 8.55 7.60
CA LEU A 107 1.68 9.46 7.05
C LEU A 107 3.02 8.73 6.99
N GLU A 108 3.56 8.57 5.78
CA GLU A 108 4.77 7.80 5.52
C GLU A 108 5.80 8.64 4.76
N GLN A 109 7.09 8.47 5.04
CA GLN A 109 8.13 9.10 4.25
C GLN A 109 8.06 8.62 2.79
N GLU A 110 8.24 9.53 1.84
CA GLU A 110 8.31 9.13 0.42
C GLU A 110 9.48 8.16 0.22
N ALA A 111 9.21 7.03 -0.43
CA ALA A 111 10.24 6.07 -0.81
C ALA A 111 11.21 6.73 -1.80
N MET A 112 12.48 6.85 -1.41
CA MET A 112 13.52 7.34 -2.31
C MET A 112 13.89 6.25 -3.33
N GLY A 113 14.04 6.63 -4.59
CA GLY A 113 14.48 5.72 -5.64
C GLY A 113 13.89 6.06 -7.00
N ASP A 114 14.19 5.21 -7.96
CA ASP A 114 13.66 5.33 -9.31
C ASP A 114 12.44 4.42 -9.47
N PHE A 115 11.45 4.89 -10.22
CA PHE A 115 10.36 4.03 -10.68
C PHE A 115 10.90 2.96 -11.63
N PHE A 116 10.39 1.74 -11.48
CA PHE A 116 10.72 0.67 -12.41
C PHE A 116 10.28 1.04 -13.83
N ASN A 117 11.17 0.82 -14.78
CA ASN A 117 10.95 1.05 -16.20
C ASN A 117 11.49 -0.14 -16.97
N THR A 118 10.59 -0.86 -17.65
CA THR A 118 10.94 -2.05 -18.45
C THR A 118 11.92 -1.74 -19.59
N SER A 119 11.95 -0.50 -20.09
CA SER A 119 12.83 -0.06 -21.16
C SER A 119 14.20 0.43 -20.65
N ALA A 120 14.41 0.53 -19.34
CA ALA A 120 15.70 0.91 -18.78
C ALA A 120 16.74 -0.19 -19.05
N SER A 121 17.98 0.20 -19.34
CA SER A 121 19.09 -0.74 -19.58
C SER A 121 19.38 -1.68 -18.41
N ARG A 122 19.04 -1.26 -17.19
CA ARG A 122 19.17 -2.02 -15.93
C ARG A 122 17.90 -2.77 -15.51
N SER A 123 16.88 -2.89 -16.37
CA SER A 123 15.59 -3.47 -15.99
C SER A 123 15.71 -4.91 -15.46
N LEU A 124 16.59 -5.72 -16.03
CA LEU A 124 16.86 -7.08 -15.55
C LEU A 124 17.51 -7.11 -14.16
N GLU A 125 18.41 -6.16 -13.87
CA GLU A 125 19.03 -6.02 -12.56
C GLU A 125 17.99 -5.64 -11.50
N TRP A 126 17.07 -4.74 -11.85
CA TRP A 126 15.94 -4.41 -10.99
C TRP A 126 15.02 -5.59 -10.71
N VAL A 127 14.68 -6.39 -11.73
CA VAL A 127 13.88 -7.60 -11.54
C VAL A 127 14.59 -8.60 -10.63
N ALA A 128 15.91 -8.80 -10.81
CA ALA A 128 16.70 -9.67 -9.95
C ALA A 128 16.74 -9.15 -8.49
N ALA A 129 16.92 -7.85 -8.30
CA ALA A 129 16.91 -7.21 -6.98
C ALA A 129 15.54 -7.34 -6.29
N ALA A 130 14.44 -7.15 -7.03
CA ALA A 130 13.09 -7.35 -6.52
C ALA A 130 12.85 -8.80 -6.08
N GLY A 131 13.27 -9.78 -6.90
CA GLY A 131 13.18 -11.19 -6.56
C GLY A 131 14.00 -11.56 -5.32
N ALA A 132 15.23 -11.02 -5.19
CA ALA A 132 16.06 -11.20 -4.02
C ALA A 132 15.44 -10.58 -2.75
N MET A 133 14.87 -9.38 -2.86
CA MET A 133 14.17 -8.72 -1.76
C MET A 133 12.93 -9.51 -1.34
N LEU A 134 12.15 -10.04 -2.29
CA LEU A 134 11.00 -10.89 -1.99
C LEU A 134 11.42 -12.16 -1.25
N ALA A 135 12.46 -12.85 -1.72
CA ALA A 135 13.00 -14.00 -1.02
C ALA A 135 13.47 -13.65 0.41
N TYR A 136 14.09 -12.48 0.59
CA TYR A 136 14.52 -11.99 1.88
C TYR A 136 13.34 -11.72 2.83
N ILE A 137 12.28 -11.06 2.34
CA ILE A 137 11.03 -10.86 3.08
C ILE A 137 10.44 -12.21 3.51
N HIS A 138 10.32 -13.17 2.59
CA HIS A 138 9.81 -14.51 2.91
C HIS A 138 10.66 -15.21 3.98
N GLN A 139 11.98 -15.12 3.89
CA GLN A 139 12.88 -15.74 4.85
C GLN A 139 12.76 -15.09 6.24
N ALA A 140 12.70 -13.76 6.31
CA ALA A 140 12.48 -13.03 7.56
C ALA A 140 11.11 -13.37 8.18
N SER A 141 10.07 -13.44 7.35
CA SER A 141 8.70 -13.71 7.80
C SER A 141 8.52 -15.07 8.48
N ARG A 142 9.40 -16.05 8.20
CA ARG A 142 9.36 -17.37 8.85
C ARG A 142 9.57 -17.31 10.37
N THR A 143 10.20 -16.27 10.89
CA THR A 143 10.44 -16.09 12.33
C THR A 143 9.49 -15.09 12.97
N TYR A 144 8.54 -14.54 12.21
CA TYR A 144 7.53 -13.64 12.76
C TYR A 144 6.59 -14.39 13.69
N ALA A 145 6.55 -13.98 14.95
CA ALA A 145 5.74 -14.59 16.01
C ALA A 145 4.35 -13.94 16.19
N GLY A 146 3.95 -13.05 15.27
CA GLY A 146 2.66 -12.35 15.35
C GLY A 146 1.45 -13.23 15.06
N PRO A 147 0.23 -12.66 15.07
CA PRO A 147 -1.00 -13.39 14.81
C PRO A 147 -0.91 -14.14 13.48
N GLN A 148 -1.06 -15.47 13.52
CA GLN A 148 -1.17 -16.26 12.31
C GLN A 148 -2.62 -16.20 11.84
N HIS A 149 -2.88 -15.40 10.81
CA HIS A 149 -4.15 -15.47 10.10
C HIS A 149 -4.20 -16.84 9.41
N ARG A 150 -4.90 -17.77 10.04
CA ARG A 150 -5.23 -19.04 9.41
C ARG A 150 -6.31 -18.77 8.40
N TRP A 151 -6.09 -19.26 7.18
CA TRP A 151 -7.13 -19.28 6.17
C TRP A 151 -8.40 -19.88 6.78
N PRO A 152 -9.59 -19.26 6.59
CA PRO A 152 -10.83 -19.84 7.07
C PRO A 152 -10.99 -21.25 6.47
N SER A 153 -11.60 -22.18 7.21
CA SER A 153 -11.77 -23.59 6.80
C SER A 153 -12.24 -23.74 5.35
N GLU A 154 -11.75 -24.77 4.64
CA GLU A 154 -11.90 -25.06 3.19
C GLU A 154 -13.22 -24.59 2.52
N ALA A 155 -14.36 -24.69 3.20
CA ALA A 155 -15.65 -24.21 2.70
C ALA A 155 -15.73 -22.70 2.38
N HIS A 156 -14.87 -21.86 2.96
CA HIS A 156 -14.80 -20.40 2.70
C HIS A 156 -13.59 -20.00 1.83
N ILE A 157 -12.65 -20.92 1.56
CA ILE A 157 -11.41 -20.65 0.83
C ILE A 157 -11.67 -20.40 -0.65
N GLY A 158 -12.60 -21.13 -1.28
CA GLY A 158 -12.87 -21.00 -2.71
C GLY A 158 -13.22 -19.57 -3.13
N GLY A 159 -14.09 -18.90 -2.35
CA GLY A 159 -14.48 -17.52 -2.65
C GLY A 159 -13.35 -16.51 -2.46
N VAL A 160 -12.52 -16.68 -1.42
CA VAL A 160 -11.40 -15.78 -1.13
C VAL A 160 -10.27 -15.96 -2.15
N VAL A 161 -9.91 -17.22 -2.47
CA VAL A 161 -8.91 -17.53 -3.50
C VAL A 161 -9.38 -17.01 -4.85
N GLN A 162 -10.65 -17.24 -5.22
CA GLN A 162 -11.20 -16.70 -6.46
C GLN A 162 -11.16 -15.16 -6.48
N GLY A 163 -11.40 -14.51 -5.33
CA GLY A 163 -11.26 -13.05 -5.19
C GLY A 163 -9.84 -12.56 -5.49
N TYR A 164 -8.82 -13.21 -4.93
CA TYR A 164 -7.42 -12.88 -5.19
C TYR A 164 -7.01 -13.17 -6.65
N LEU A 165 -7.46 -14.30 -7.22
CA LEU A 165 -7.20 -14.64 -8.62
C LEU A 165 -7.84 -13.63 -9.57
N ASN A 166 -9.07 -13.21 -9.29
CA ASN A 166 -9.76 -12.18 -10.08
C ASN A 166 -9.03 -10.83 -9.98
N MET A 167 -8.54 -10.46 -8.79
CA MET A 167 -7.74 -9.24 -8.63
C MET A 167 -6.41 -9.33 -9.40
N ALA A 168 -5.74 -10.48 -9.37
CA ALA A 168 -4.52 -10.71 -10.13
C ALA A 168 -4.76 -10.61 -11.64
N ARG A 169 -5.90 -11.13 -12.14
CA ARG A 169 -6.32 -10.96 -13.55
C ARG A 169 -6.59 -9.51 -13.91
N VAL A 170 -7.36 -8.79 -13.11
CA VAL A 170 -7.62 -7.36 -13.33
C VAL A 170 -6.30 -6.58 -13.38
N LYS A 171 -5.34 -6.91 -12.50
CA LYS A 171 -4.00 -6.31 -12.52
C LYS A 171 -3.18 -6.72 -13.75
N ALA A 172 -3.34 -7.94 -14.26
CA ALA A 172 -2.69 -8.38 -15.49
C ALA A 172 -3.24 -7.60 -16.70
N GLU A 173 -4.56 -7.49 -16.82
CA GLU A 173 -5.25 -6.76 -17.89
C GLU A 173 -4.89 -5.26 -17.90
N GLN A 174 -4.74 -4.66 -16.73
CA GLN A 174 -4.39 -3.25 -16.57
C GLN A 174 -2.88 -2.98 -16.67
N SER A 175 -2.04 -4.01 -16.72
CA SER A 175 -0.58 -3.82 -16.70
C SER A 175 -0.07 -3.36 -18.07
N GLU A 176 0.62 -2.23 -18.09
CA GLU A 176 1.35 -1.76 -19.28
C GLU A 176 2.62 -2.59 -19.56
N ILE A 177 3.02 -3.46 -18.62
CA ILE A 177 4.22 -4.29 -18.72
C ILE A 177 3.81 -5.72 -19.06
N ALA A 178 3.95 -6.09 -20.33
CA ALA A 178 3.52 -7.40 -20.85
C ALA A 178 4.10 -8.61 -20.08
N ALA A 179 5.33 -8.50 -19.56
CA ALA A 179 5.94 -9.57 -18.78
C ALA A 179 5.27 -9.77 -17.40
N VAL A 180 4.81 -8.68 -16.79
CA VAL A 180 4.07 -8.71 -15.52
C VAL A 180 2.67 -9.26 -15.74
N ALA A 181 1.99 -8.82 -16.81
CA ALA A 181 0.70 -9.37 -17.23
C ALA A 181 0.77 -10.89 -17.42
N ALA A 182 1.74 -11.37 -18.22
CA ALA A 182 1.92 -12.80 -18.48
C ALA A 182 2.27 -13.60 -17.22
N ALA A 183 3.07 -13.04 -16.31
CA ALA A 183 3.40 -13.71 -15.05
C ALA A 183 2.19 -13.86 -14.13
N LEU A 184 1.34 -12.83 -14.04
CA LEU A 184 0.12 -12.84 -13.24
C LEU A 184 -0.94 -13.78 -13.83
N GLU A 185 -1.13 -13.78 -15.15
CA GLU A 185 -2.02 -14.72 -15.85
C GLU A 185 -1.58 -16.17 -15.61
N ASN A 186 -0.30 -16.47 -15.87
CA ASN A 186 0.23 -17.82 -15.65
C ASN A 186 0.14 -18.26 -14.18
N TRP A 187 0.30 -17.35 -13.22
CA TRP A 187 0.09 -17.66 -11.81
C TRP A 187 -1.37 -18.02 -11.52
N CYS A 188 -2.32 -17.32 -12.13
CA CYS A 188 -3.75 -17.64 -12.00
C CYS A 188 -4.08 -19.00 -12.61
N ASP A 189 -3.60 -19.26 -13.82
CA ASP A 189 -3.82 -20.52 -14.54
C ASP A 189 -3.26 -21.73 -13.76
N GLN A 190 -2.08 -21.58 -13.15
CA GLN A 190 -1.49 -22.65 -12.33
C GLN A 190 -2.29 -22.94 -11.07
N TRP A 191 -2.95 -21.95 -10.48
CA TRP A 191 -3.79 -22.13 -9.29
C TRP A 191 -5.11 -22.81 -9.61
N GLU A 192 -5.72 -22.53 -10.76
CA GLU A 192 -6.98 -23.14 -11.19
C GLU A 192 -6.81 -24.54 -11.81
N ALA A 193 -5.58 -24.91 -12.18
CA ALA A 193 -5.26 -26.24 -12.69
C ALA A 193 -5.15 -27.34 -11.61
N VAL A 194 -5.28 -26.98 -10.32
CA VAL A 194 -5.18 -27.87 -9.15
C VAL A 194 -6.57 -28.19 -8.61
#